data_AF-A0A497D100-F1
#
_entry.id   AF-A0A497D100-F1
#
_cell.length_a   1.000
_cell.length_b   1.000
_cell.length_c   1.000
_cell.angle_alpha   90.00
_cell.angle_beta   90.00
_cell.angle_gamma   90.00
#
_symmetry.space_group_name_H-M   'P 1'
#
loop_
_entity.id
_entity.type
_entity.pdbx_description
1 polymer ?
#
loop_
_entity_poly.entity_id
_entity_poly.type
_entity_poly.pdbx_seq_one_letter_code
_entity_poly.pdbx_strand_id
1 'polypeptide(L)'
;ECSSINYGGSGYRLPLMEHYKNTDLYLDSLNVQNTYYYNVIADSGLIVNYGCSNWNKVTSMYYTTSYGLIKLDFDDGTTWELKEIIP
;
A
#
# COMPACT_ATOMS: atom_id res chain seq x y z
N GLU A 1 1.91 -17.37 22.50
CA GLU A 1 2.06 -18.50 21.57
C GLU A 1 1.41 -18.10 20.25
N CYS A 2 2.18 -17.88 19.19
CA CYS A 2 1.63 -17.62 17.86
C CYS A 2 2.23 -18.65 16.89
N SER A 3 1.33 -19.40 16.28
CA SER A 3 1.58 -20.59 15.48
C SER A 3 2.13 -20.26 14.09
N SER A 4 3.03 -21.12 13.63
CA SER A 4 3.66 -21.14 12.32
C SER A 4 2.76 -21.79 11.25
N ILE A 5 2.72 -21.22 10.05
CA ILE A 5 2.22 -21.88 8.84
C ILE A 5 3.41 -22.27 7.97
N ASN A 6 3.48 -23.55 7.58
CA ASN A 6 4.52 -24.13 6.72
C ASN A 6 4.37 -23.66 5.26
N TYR A 7 5.44 -23.12 4.67
CA TYR A 7 5.55 -22.86 3.24
C TYR A 7 6.35 -23.98 2.57
N GLY A 8 5.67 -24.87 1.86
CA GLY A 8 6.30 -25.76 0.88
C GLY A 8 6.40 -25.06 -0.48
N GLY A 9 7.63 -24.80 -0.93
CA GLY A 9 7.93 -24.24 -2.25
C GLY A 9 8.92 -23.09 -2.16
N SER A 10 10.20 -23.37 -2.43
CA SER A 10 11.32 -22.44 -2.33
C SER A 10 11.24 -21.30 -3.37
N GLY A 11 10.36 -20.34 -3.14
CA GLY A 11 10.49 -18.98 -3.63
C GLY A 11 10.97 -18.13 -2.46
N TYR A 12 12.19 -17.59 -2.55
CA TYR A 12 12.70 -16.67 -1.54
C TYR A 12 11.78 -15.45 -1.46
N ARG A 13 10.89 -15.41 -0.47
CA ARG A 13 10.24 -14.17 -0.04
C ARG A 13 11.27 -13.42 0.80
N LEU A 14 12.01 -12.53 0.14
CA LEU A 14 12.77 -11.52 0.87
C LEU A 14 11.78 -10.76 1.78
N PRO A 15 12.14 -10.47 3.03
CA PRO A 15 11.31 -9.62 3.87
C PRO A 15 11.07 -8.31 3.12
N LEU A 16 9.83 -7.83 3.12
CA LEU A 16 9.52 -6.48 2.66
C LEU A 16 10.41 -5.52 3.47
N MET A 17 11.51 -5.05 2.87
CA MET A 17 12.36 -4.06 3.51
C MET A 17 11.66 -2.73 3.32
N GLU A 18 11.20 -2.16 4.43
CA GLU A 18 10.73 -0.79 4.47
C GLU A 18 11.92 0.14 4.24
N HIS A 19 11.95 0.82 3.11
CA HIS A 19 12.95 1.83 2.82
C HIS A 19 12.35 3.21 3.05
N TYR A 20 12.85 3.97 4.02
CA TYR A 20 12.40 5.34 4.22
C TYR A 20 13.25 6.28 3.38
N LYS A 21 12.62 7.12 2.54
CA LYS A 21 13.27 8.27 1.92
C LYS A 21 12.59 9.52 2.47
N ASN A 22 13.26 10.20 3.39
CA ASN A 22 12.67 11.26 4.21
C ASN A 22 11.51 10.71 5.07
N THR A 23 10.30 11.21 4.88
CA THR A 23 9.06 10.77 5.57
C THR A 23 8.34 9.64 4.84
N ASP A 24 8.70 9.38 3.59
CA ASP A 24 7.90 8.53 2.72
C ASP A 24 8.43 7.10 2.77
N LEU A 25 7.50 6.14 2.92
CA LEU A 25 7.80 4.72 2.95
C LEU A 25 7.89 4.21 1.50
N TYR A 26 9.00 3.56 1.17
CA TYR A 26 9.21 2.87 -0.10
C TYR A 26 9.08 1.38 0.10
N LEU A 27 8.28 0.76 -0.76
CA LEU A 27 8.06 -0.67 -0.83
C LEU A 27 8.65 -1.19 -2.14
N ASP A 28 9.49 -2.22 -2.05
CA ASP A 28 10.03 -2.91 -3.23
C ASP A 28 8.91 -3.44 -4.12
N SER A 29 7.86 -4.00 -3.50
CA SER A 29 6.66 -4.44 -4.20
C SER A 29 5.40 -4.40 -3.34
N LEU A 30 4.25 -4.22 -3.99
CA LEU A 30 2.91 -4.32 -3.40
C LEU A 30 2.03 -5.20 -4.30
N ASN A 31 1.34 -6.18 -3.71
CA ASN A 31 0.32 -6.96 -4.42
C ASN A 31 -1.05 -6.31 -4.24
N VAL A 32 -1.70 -5.95 -5.35
CA VAL A 32 -3.05 -5.38 -5.39
C VAL A 32 -3.85 -6.16 -6.43
N GLN A 33 -4.96 -6.78 -6.03
CA GLN A 33 -5.79 -7.63 -6.89
C GLN A 33 -4.99 -8.65 -7.75
N ASN A 34 -4.09 -9.41 -7.12
CA ASN A 34 -3.20 -10.37 -7.79
C ASN A 34 -2.18 -9.78 -8.78
N THR A 35 -2.04 -8.45 -8.85
CA THR A 35 -1.03 -7.77 -9.66
C THR A 35 0.07 -7.22 -8.76
N TYR A 36 1.33 -7.47 -9.13
CA TYR A 36 2.48 -6.89 -8.42
C TYR A 36 2.86 -5.55 -9.03
N TYR A 37 2.86 -4.52 -8.19
CA TYR A 37 3.41 -3.20 -8.48
C TYR A 37 4.78 -3.10 -7.82
N TYR A 38 5.76 -2.55 -8.52
CA TYR A 38 7.14 -2.42 -8.04
C TYR A 38 7.51 -0.95 -7.84
N ASN A 39 8.47 -0.69 -6.94
CA ASN A 39 8.93 0.67 -6.59
C ASN A 39 7.76 1.55 -6.13
N VAL A 40 6.99 1.05 -5.16
CA VAL A 40 5.78 1.70 -4.67
C VAL A 40 6.13 2.69 -3.58
N ILE A 41 5.60 3.90 -3.69
CA ILE A 41 5.66 4.93 -2.64
C ILE A 41 4.37 4.80 -1.83
N ALA A 42 4.53 4.64 -0.52
CA ALA A 42 3.47 4.68 0.48
C ALA A 42 3.58 5.98 1.27
N ASP A 43 2.59 6.85 1.08
CA ASP A 43 2.47 8.12 1.79
C ASP A 43 1.36 8.01 2.83
N SER A 44 1.75 8.01 4.10
CA SER A 44 0.86 7.93 5.27
C SER A 44 0.75 9.26 6.04
N GLY A 45 1.29 10.35 5.48
CA GLY A 45 1.28 11.69 6.08
C GLY A 45 0.04 12.53 5.74
N LEU A 46 -0.93 11.97 5.02
CA LEU A 46 -2.03 12.70 4.39
C LEU A 46 -3.15 13.16 5.35
N ILE A 47 -2.90 13.25 6.65
CA ILE A 47 -3.88 13.78 7.62
C ILE A 47 -4.03 15.29 7.42
N VAL A 48 -4.82 15.69 6.41
CA VAL A 48 -5.32 17.06 6.33
C VAL A 48 -6.58 17.12 7.18
N ASN A 49 -6.42 17.65 8.39
CA ASN A 49 -7.49 17.76 9.37
C ASN A 49 -8.46 18.88 8.96
N TYR A 50 -9.23 18.67 7.89
CA TYR A 50 -10.37 19.54 7.57
C TYR A 50 -11.51 19.17 8.52
N GLY A 51 -11.95 20.15 9.31
CA GLY A 51 -12.95 20.02 10.39
C GLY A 51 -14.36 19.66 9.95
N CYS A 52 -14.53 18.89 8.88
CA CYS A 52 -15.80 18.33 8.46
C CYS A 52 -15.86 16.89 8.98
N SER A 53 -16.51 16.70 10.11
CA SER A 53 -16.85 15.38 10.62
C SER A 53 -17.68 14.63 9.58
N ASN A 54 -17.59 13.29 9.60
CA ASN A 54 -18.43 12.29 8.89
C ASN A 54 -17.87 11.71 7.57
N TRP A 55 -16.69 12.09 7.08
CA TRP A 55 -16.10 11.47 5.88
C TRP A 55 -14.96 10.52 6.26
N ASN A 56 -14.93 9.33 5.64
CA ASN A 56 -13.83 8.38 5.77
C ASN A 56 -12.54 9.05 5.28
N LYS A 57 -11.56 9.17 6.15
CA LYS A 57 -10.29 9.85 5.88
C LYS A 57 -9.32 8.86 5.29
N VAL A 58 -8.64 9.26 4.21
CA VAL A 58 -7.51 8.49 3.69
C VAL A 58 -6.38 8.52 4.72
N THR A 59 -5.88 7.35 5.10
CA THR A 59 -4.75 7.18 6.03
C THR A 59 -3.45 6.89 5.30
N SER A 60 -3.53 6.18 4.17
CA SER A 60 -2.37 5.86 3.35
C SER A 60 -2.71 5.88 1.86
N MET A 61 -1.77 6.36 1.06
CA MET A 61 -1.83 6.36 -0.39
C MET A 61 -0.64 5.60 -0.97
N TYR A 62 -0.89 4.69 -1.91
CA TYR A 62 0.15 3.90 -2.56
C TYR A 62 0.15 4.24 -4.05
N TYR A 63 1.31 4.61 -4.57
CA TYR A 63 1.43 5.01 -5.97
C TYR A 63 2.80 4.67 -6.57
N THR A 64 2.83 4.61 -7.90
CA THR A 64 4.06 4.44 -8.69
C THR A 64 4.11 5.51 -9.77
N THR A 65 5.29 5.79 -10.31
CA THR A 65 5.44 6.72 -11.45
C THR A 65 4.86 6.17 -12.75
N SER A 66 4.78 4.84 -12.89
CA SER A 66 4.28 4.18 -14.11
C SER A 66 2.76 4.02 -14.13
N TYR A 67 2.11 3.84 -12.98
CA TYR A 67 0.68 3.53 -12.87
C TYR A 67 -0.13 4.61 -12.13
N GLY A 68 0.52 5.59 -11.51
CA GLY A 68 -0.14 6.56 -10.63
C GLY A 68 -0.63 5.90 -9.35
N LEU A 69 -1.82 6.30 -8.89
CA LEU A 69 -2.47 5.77 -7.69
C LEU A 69 -2.91 4.32 -7.87
N ILE A 70 -2.46 3.43 -7.00
CA ILE A 70 -2.76 1.99 -7.07
C ILE A 70 -3.61 1.49 -5.89
N LYS A 71 -3.52 2.14 -4.72
CA LYS A 71 -4.30 1.78 -3.52
C LYS A 71 -4.49 2.98 -2.60
N LEU A 72 -5.63 3.02 -1.90
CA LEU A 72 -5.93 3.92 -0.78
C LEU A 72 -6.42 3.10 0.40
N ASP A 73 -5.91 3.40 1.59
CA ASP A 73 -6.46 2.91 2.86
C ASP A 73 -7.19 4.03 3.58
N PHE A 74 -8.32 3.72 4.24
CA PHE A 74 -9.15 4.67 4.97
C PHE A 74 -9.14 4.37 6.49
N ASP A 75 -9.52 5.37 7.29
CA ASP A 75 -9.56 5.28 8.76
C ASP A 75 -10.66 4.35 9.29
N ASP A 76 -11.69 4.09 8.51
CA ASP A 76 -12.74 3.10 8.79
C ASP A 76 -12.35 1.66 8.40
N GLY A 77 -11.13 1.46 7.87
CA GLY A 77 -10.63 0.17 7.41
C GLY A 77 -11.05 -0.20 5.98
N THR A 78 -11.81 0.65 5.29
CA THR A 78 -12.09 0.47 3.86
C THR A 78 -10.79 0.62 3.05
N THR A 79 -10.71 -0.08 1.92
CA THR A 79 -9.61 0.03 0.96
C THR A 79 -10.16 0.22 -0.45
N TRP A 80 -9.58 1.14 -1.22
CA TRP A 80 -9.81 1.27 -2.67
C TRP A 80 -8.57 0.84 -3.43
N GLU A 81 -8.76 0.05 -4.48
CA GLU A 81 -7.68 -0.57 -5.25
C GLU A 81 -7.88 -0.33 -6.74
N LEU A 82 -6.79 -0.05 -7.45
CA LEU A 82 -6.82 0.08 -8.91
C LEU A 82 -7.20 -1.26 -9.55
N LYS A 83 -8.30 -1.25 -10.28
CA LYS A 83 -8.84 -2.43 -10.96
C LYS A 83 -8.21 -2.65 -12.34
N GLU A 84 -8.07 -1.59 -13.13
CA GLU A 84 -7.59 -1.67 -14.53
C GLU A 84 -7.09 -0.31 -15.01
N ILE A 85 -6.13 -0.31 -15.95
CA ILE A 85 -5.73 0.87 -16.74
C ILE A 85 -6.18 0.66 -18.18
N ILE A 86 -6.99 1.58 -18.71
CA ILE A 86 -7.44 1.58 -20.10
C ILE A 86 -6.60 2.62 -20.87
N PRO A 87 -5.84 2.22 -21.91
CA PRO A 87 -5.02 3.13 -22.72
C PRO A 87 -5.82 4.08 -23.62
#